data_AF-A0A7S3FZN6-F1
#
_entry.id   AF-A0A7S3FZN6-F1
#
_cell.length_a   1.000
_cell.length_b   1.000
_cell.length_c   1.000
_cell.angle_alpha   90.00
_cell.angle_beta   90.00
_cell.angle_gamma   90.00
#
_symmetry.space_group_name_H-M   'P 1'
#
loop_
_entity.id
_entity.type
_entity.pdbx_description
1 polymer ?
#
loop_
_entity_poly.entity_id
_entity_poly.type
_entity_poly.pdbx_seq_one_letter_code
_entity_poly.pdbx_strand_id
1 'polypeptide(L)'
;KVDEPTLSFVVAMACQLIDVRIFEEDTWVELLKPYFAAFMSDAENKAVAVEFKERSFKEAQEKVVVEDDEEGEDLCNCEFSLAYGGKILLNNARLHMKRGQRYGLCGHNGCGKSTLMRAIANDQLEGFPPPTELKTVYVEHDIDAEKQDFGVLEYTLKEPKLEGMDPKKAEEILRSVGFDDELLNKPITGLSG
;
A
#
# COMPACT_ATOMS: atom_id res chain seq x y z
N LYS A 1 19.33 41.98 -14.83
CA LYS A 1 17.99 41.37 -15.04
C LYS A 1 18.20 40.19 -15.95
N VAL A 2 17.83 38.98 -15.53
CA VAL A 2 18.01 37.75 -16.33
C VAL A 2 17.16 37.86 -17.60
N ASP A 3 17.68 37.39 -18.73
CA ASP A 3 16.94 37.37 -19.99
C ASP A 3 15.84 36.29 -20.01
N GLU A 4 14.81 36.52 -20.82
CA GLU A 4 13.64 35.66 -20.91
C GLU A 4 13.96 34.23 -21.40
N PRO A 5 14.80 34.01 -22.42
CA PRO A 5 15.22 32.66 -22.82
C PRO A 5 15.88 31.85 -21.70
N THR A 6 16.80 32.47 -20.95
CA THR A 6 17.47 31.83 -19.80
C THR A 6 16.46 31.44 -18.72
N LEU A 7 15.51 32.32 -18.40
CA LEU A 7 14.45 32.02 -17.44
C LEU A 7 13.55 30.87 -17.92
N SER A 8 13.13 30.86 -19.18
CA SER A 8 12.30 29.77 -19.73
C SER A 8 13.03 28.42 -19.65
N PHE A 9 14.33 28.41 -19.93
CA PHE A 9 15.13 27.19 -19.86
C PHE A 9 15.28 26.66 -18.43
N VAL A 10 15.58 27.55 -17.48
CA VAL A 10 15.66 27.22 -16.05
C VAL A 10 14.33 26.66 -15.53
N VAL A 11 13.20 27.27 -15.92
CA VAL A 11 11.87 26.78 -15.54
C VAL A 11 11.62 25.38 -16.11
N ALA A 12 11.97 25.13 -17.38
CA ALA A 12 11.81 23.81 -17.99
C ALA A 12 12.65 22.74 -17.27
N MET A 13 13.89 23.05 -16.90
CA MET A 13 14.73 22.15 -16.11
C MET A 13 14.12 21.85 -14.74
N ALA A 14 13.63 22.87 -14.04
CA ALA A 14 13.00 22.70 -12.74
C ALA A 14 11.71 21.86 -12.84
N CYS A 15 10.89 22.07 -13.87
CA CYS A 15 9.73 21.20 -14.15
C CYS A 15 10.15 19.75 -14.31
N GLN A 16 11.22 19.49 -15.06
CA GLN A 16 11.72 18.13 -15.23
C GLN A 16 12.18 17.51 -13.90
N LEU A 17 12.91 18.26 -13.06
CA LEU A 17 13.32 17.80 -11.72
C LEU A 17 12.12 17.48 -10.82
N ILE A 18 11.06 18.28 -10.90
CA ILE A 18 9.80 18.06 -10.17
C ILE A 18 9.14 16.76 -10.65
N ASP A 19 9.01 16.57 -11.96
CA ASP A 19 8.38 15.39 -12.56
C ASP A 19 9.10 14.09 -12.18
N VAL A 20 10.44 14.12 -12.13
CA VAL A 20 11.25 12.96 -11.69
C VAL A 20 11.50 12.89 -10.18
N ARG A 21 10.85 13.76 -9.40
CA ARG A 21 10.92 13.80 -7.92
C ARG A 21 12.34 13.98 -7.35
N ILE A 22 13.20 14.73 -8.02
CA ILE A 22 14.56 15.05 -7.56
C ILE A 22 14.53 16.36 -6.75
N PHE A 23 14.81 16.27 -5.45
CA PHE A 23 14.77 17.42 -4.53
C PHE A 23 16.03 17.56 -3.65
N GLU A 24 17.16 16.93 -4.01
CA GLU A 24 18.42 17.20 -3.32
C GLU A 24 18.91 18.62 -3.60
N GLU A 25 19.32 19.34 -2.54
CA GLU A 25 19.79 20.73 -2.64
C GLU A 25 20.96 20.88 -3.62
N ASP A 26 21.98 20.03 -3.49
CA ASP A 26 23.18 20.10 -4.31
C ASP A 26 22.86 19.95 -5.79
N THR A 27 21.93 19.05 -6.15
CA THR A 27 21.48 18.85 -7.53
C THR A 27 20.87 20.12 -8.11
N TRP A 28 20.00 20.80 -7.36
CA TRP A 28 19.38 22.04 -7.82
C TRP A 28 20.39 23.19 -7.93
N VAL A 29 21.31 23.31 -6.97
CA VAL A 29 22.36 24.33 -7.00
C VAL A 29 23.29 24.12 -8.18
N GLU A 30 23.80 22.90 -8.39
CA GLU A 30 24.72 22.59 -9.49
C GLU A 30 24.09 22.78 -10.88
N LEU A 31 22.82 22.42 -11.04
CA LEU A 31 22.11 22.53 -12.32
C LEU A 31 21.75 23.98 -12.67
N LEU A 32 21.37 24.79 -11.69
CA LEU A 32 20.98 26.18 -11.92
C LEU A 32 22.19 27.14 -11.98
N LYS A 33 23.30 26.75 -11.35
CA LYS A 33 24.50 27.60 -11.25
C LYS A 33 24.98 28.16 -12.59
N PRO A 34 25.17 27.37 -13.66
CA PRO A 34 25.70 27.85 -14.93
C PRO A 34 24.86 28.95 -15.59
N TYR A 35 23.54 28.94 -15.37
CA TYR A 35 22.59 29.86 -16.00
C TYR A 35 22.49 31.19 -15.27
N PHE A 36 22.72 31.20 -13.96
CA PHE A 36 22.64 32.40 -13.14
C PHE A 36 24.01 33.03 -12.82
N ALA A 37 25.13 32.31 -13.02
CA ALA A 37 26.48 32.79 -12.73
C ALA A 37 26.84 34.12 -13.43
N ALA A 38 26.25 34.41 -14.59
CA ALA A 38 26.46 35.67 -15.32
C ALA A 38 25.70 36.87 -14.70
N PHE A 39 24.74 36.62 -13.81
CA PHE A 39 23.78 37.62 -13.30
C PHE A 39 23.83 37.82 -11.79
N MET A 40 24.39 36.88 -11.04
CA MET A 40 24.44 36.90 -9.58
C MET A 40 25.66 36.14 -9.04
N SER A 41 26.04 36.42 -7.80
CA SER A 41 27.12 35.73 -7.10
C SER A 41 26.75 34.27 -6.77
N ASP A 42 27.76 33.44 -6.48
CA ASP A 42 27.55 32.05 -6.06
C ASP A 42 26.65 31.93 -4.83
N ALA A 43 26.72 32.88 -3.89
CA ALA A 43 25.89 32.91 -2.69
C ALA A 43 24.41 33.21 -3.02
N GLU A 44 24.16 34.18 -3.90
CA GLU A 44 22.82 34.52 -4.38
C GLU A 44 22.22 33.38 -5.21
N ASN A 45 23.04 32.74 -6.05
CA ASN A 45 22.66 31.59 -6.85
C ASN A 45 22.19 30.43 -5.99
N LYS A 46 22.98 30.10 -4.96
CA LYS A 46 22.61 29.08 -3.98
C LYS A 46 21.28 29.44 -3.30
N ALA A 47 21.10 30.67 -2.86
CA ALA A 47 19.86 31.10 -2.20
C ALA A 47 18.63 30.94 -3.11
N VAL A 48 18.73 31.37 -4.38
CA VAL A 48 17.64 31.22 -5.36
C VAL A 48 17.34 29.76 -5.66
N ALA A 49 18.36 28.92 -5.83
CA ALA A 49 18.19 27.50 -6.11
C ALA A 49 17.50 26.77 -4.93
N VAL A 50 17.92 27.07 -3.70
CA VAL A 50 17.31 26.52 -2.48
C VAL A 50 15.85 26.95 -2.35
N GLU A 51 15.57 28.25 -2.50
CA GLU A 51 14.20 28.77 -2.41
C GLU A 51 13.30 28.20 -3.50
N PHE A 52 13.79 28.10 -4.74
CA PHE A 52 13.03 27.53 -5.84
C PHE A 52 12.72 26.06 -5.56
N LYS A 53 13.72 25.27 -5.17
CA LYS A 53 13.56 23.87 -4.77
C LYS A 53 12.53 23.71 -3.64
N GLU A 54 12.58 24.55 -2.60
CA GLU A 54 11.65 24.47 -1.47
C GLU A 54 10.20 24.78 -1.87
N ARG A 55 10.00 25.81 -2.70
CA ARG A 55 8.67 26.15 -3.23
C ARG A 55 8.14 25.03 -4.12
N SER A 56 8.97 24.54 -5.04
CA SER A 56 8.64 23.42 -5.92
C SER A 56 8.32 22.15 -5.14
N PHE A 57 9.09 21.81 -4.11
CA PHE A 57 8.81 20.67 -3.24
C PHE A 57 7.46 20.80 -2.54
N LYS A 58 7.18 21.99 -1.98
CA LYS A 58 5.92 22.27 -1.29
C LYS A 58 4.70 22.22 -2.20
N GLU A 59 4.83 22.68 -3.44
CA GLU A 59 3.74 22.60 -4.45
C GLU A 59 3.57 21.19 -5.02
N ALA A 60 4.67 20.44 -5.16
CA ALA A 60 4.67 19.07 -5.67
C ALA A 60 4.20 18.05 -4.62
N GLN A 61 4.16 18.39 -3.33
CA GLN A 61 3.48 17.59 -2.32
C GLN A 61 1.98 17.56 -2.64
N GLU A 62 1.47 16.38 -3.00
CA GLU A 62 0.04 16.18 -3.21
C GLU A 62 -0.72 16.55 -1.94
N LYS A 63 -1.70 17.46 -2.10
CA LYS A 63 -2.62 17.86 -1.03
C LYS A 63 -3.62 16.73 -0.78
N VAL A 64 -3.19 15.65 -0.15
CA VAL A 64 -4.08 14.72 0.53
C VAL A 64 -3.68 14.71 2.01
N VAL A 65 -3.98 15.81 2.68
CA VAL A 65 -3.98 15.85 4.14
C VAL A 65 -5.32 15.27 4.57
N VAL A 66 -5.37 13.95 4.74
CA VAL A 66 -6.29 13.40 5.73
C VAL A 66 -5.64 13.73 7.06
N GLU A 67 -6.28 14.55 7.89
CA GLU A 67 -5.79 14.83 9.24
C GLU A 67 -5.65 13.49 9.96
N ASP A 68 -4.41 13.11 10.21
CA ASP A 68 -4.06 11.80 10.73
C ASP A 68 -4.04 11.85 12.27
N ASP A 69 -5.21 12.14 12.84
CA ASP A 69 -5.42 12.26 14.29
C ASP A 69 -5.53 10.88 14.99
N GLU A 70 -5.39 9.78 14.24
CA GLU A 70 -5.49 8.42 14.79
C GLU A 70 -4.16 7.96 15.40
N GLU A 71 -4.16 7.63 16.70
CA GLU A 71 -3.02 6.98 17.35
C GLU A 71 -2.83 5.55 16.79
N GLY A 72 -1.62 5.24 16.28
CA GLY A 72 -1.27 3.90 15.82
C GLY A 72 -0.10 3.89 14.84
N GLU A 73 0.62 2.77 14.81
CA GLU A 73 1.64 2.50 13.79
C GLU A 73 0.97 2.26 12.43
N ASP A 74 1.49 2.88 11.37
CA ASP A 74 1.00 2.68 10.01
C ASP A 74 1.30 1.26 9.54
N LEU A 75 0.25 0.54 9.13
CA LEU A 75 0.38 -0.76 8.47
C LEU A 75 0.52 -0.60 6.97
N CYS A 76 -0.22 0.32 6.36
CA CYS A 76 -0.05 0.67 4.96
C CYS A 76 -0.55 2.09 4.70
N ASN A 77 0.08 2.80 3.76
CA ASN A 77 -0.40 4.09 3.25
C ASN A 77 -0.04 4.15 1.76
N CYS A 78 -0.96 3.65 0.93
CA CYS A 78 -0.72 3.42 -0.49
C CYS A 78 -1.81 4.06 -1.34
N GLU A 79 -1.43 4.45 -2.55
CA GLU A 79 -2.34 4.94 -3.58
C GLU A 79 -2.30 3.98 -4.77
N PHE A 80 -3.48 3.56 -5.22
CA PHE A 80 -3.60 2.49 -6.19
C PHE A 80 -4.83 2.68 -7.07
N SER A 81 -4.77 2.06 -8.25
CA SER A 81 -5.92 1.89 -9.13
C SER A 81 -6.23 0.41 -9.28
N LEU A 82 -7.50 0.03 -9.16
CA LEU A 82 -7.92 -1.37 -9.24
C LEU A 82 -8.84 -1.55 -10.45
N ALA A 83 -8.44 -2.42 -11.36
CA ALA A 83 -9.25 -2.84 -12.49
C ALA A 83 -9.45 -4.37 -12.47
N TYR A 84 -10.65 -4.82 -12.84
CA TYR A 84 -10.99 -6.23 -12.91
C TYR A 84 -11.76 -6.53 -14.19
N GLY A 85 -11.28 -7.48 -14.99
CA GLY A 85 -11.93 -7.87 -16.25
C GLY A 85 -12.10 -6.73 -17.24
N GLY A 86 -11.15 -5.79 -17.30
CA GLY A 86 -11.21 -4.61 -18.17
C GLY A 86 -12.09 -3.46 -17.66
N LYS A 87 -12.74 -3.62 -16.50
CA LYS A 87 -13.49 -2.55 -15.84
C LYS A 87 -12.67 -1.93 -14.70
N ILE A 88 -12.53 -0.61 -14.72
CA ILE A 88 -11.94 0.14 -13.59
C ILE A 88 -12.95 0.16 -12.44
N LEU A 89 -12.56 -0.37 -11.29
CA LEU A 89 -13.35 -0.39 -10.07
C LEU A 89 -13.00 0.78 -9.15
N LEU A 90 -11.70 1.04 -9.00
CA LEU A 90 -11.14 2.16 -8.24
C LEU A 90 -10.11 2.86 -9.12
N ASN A 91 -10.17 4.19 -9.15
CA ASN A 91 -9.22 5.02 -9.86
C ASN A 91 -8.57 5.97 -8.85
N ASN A 92 -7.25 5.90 -8.73
CA ASN A 92 -6.45 6.75 -7.84
C ASN A 92 -7.00 6.79 -6.40
N ALA A 93 -7.26 5.61 -5.83
CA ALA A 93 -7.79 5.47 -4.48
C ALA A 93 -6.64 5.35 -3.49
N ARG A 94 -6.77 6.01 -2.33
CA ARG A 94 -5.83 5.90 -1.22
C ARG A 94 -6.37 4.93 -0.16
N LEU A 95 -5.53 3.99 0.26
CA LEU A 95 -5.78 3.09 1.39
C LEU A 95 -4.73 3.36 2.47
N HIS A 96 -5.21 3.79 3.63
CA HIS A 96 -4.41 4.01 4.82
C HIS A 96 -4.98 3.14 5.95
N MET A 97 -4.16 2.25 6.48
CA MET A 97 -4.53 1.35 7.57
C MET A 97 -3.52 1.46 8.70
N LYS A 98 -4.03 1.49 9.93
CA LYS A 98 -3.25 1.57 11.17
C LYS A 98 -3.42 0.34 12.03
N ARG A 99 -2.39 0.06 12.83
CA ARG A 99 -2.35 -1.08 13.72
C ARG A 99 -3.36 -0.92 14.86
N GLY A 100 -4.12 -1.98 15.12
CA GLY A 100 -5.11 -2.02 16.21
C GLY A 100 -6.49 -1.49 15.83
N GLN A 101 -6.67 -0.99 14.61
CA GLN A 101 -7.95 -0.46 14.13
C GLN A 101 -8.81 -1.54 13.46
N ARG A 102 -10.14 -1.34 13.47
CA ARG A 102 -11.11 -2.20 12.80
C ARG A 102 -11.79 -1.44 11.66
N TYR A 103 -11.61 -1.92 10.44
CA TYR A 103 -12.14 -1.29 9.23
C TYR A 103 -13.34 -2.06 8.67
N GLY A 104 -14.33 -1.34 8.16
CA GLY A 104 -15.49 -1.90 7.47
C GLY A 104 -15.57 -1.36 6.04
N LEU A 105 -15.60 -2.27 5.06
CA LEU A 105 -15.73 -1.89 3.65
C LEU A 105 -17.21 -1.87 3.23
N CYS A 106 -17.76 -0.67 3.07
CA CYS A 106 -19.15 -0.46 2.69
C CYS A 106 -19.28 -0.02 1.23
N GLY A 107 -20.37 -0.43 0.57
CA GLY A 107 -20.65 -0.03 -0.80
C GLY A 107 -21.73 -0.88 -1.44
N HIS A 108 -22.22 -0.45 -2.61
CA HIS A 108 -23.25 -1.17 -3.37
C HIS A 108 -22.79 -2.57 -3.78
N ASN A 109 -23.73 -3.49 -3.99
CA ASN A 109 -23.40 -4.80 -4.55
C ASN A 109 -22.84 -4.64 -5.96
N GLY A 110 -21.73 -5.34 -6.25
CA GLY A 110 -21.03 -5.21 -7.53
C GLY A 110 -20.07 -4.01 -7.65
N CYS A 111 -19.85 -3.22 -6.58
CA CYS A 111 -18.87 -2.12 -6.62
C CYS A 111 -17.41 -2.60 -6.49
N GLY A 112 -17.17 -3.90 -6.31
CA GLY A 112 -15.80 -4.45 -6.22
C GLY A 112 -15.29 -4.73 -4.81
N LYS A 113 -16.15 -4.77 -3.77
CA LYS A 113 -15.72 -5.03 -2.38
C LYS A 113 -14.91 -6.31 -2.22
N SER A 114 -15.45 -7.44 -2.68
CA SER A 114 -14.74 -8.72 -2.62
C SER A 114 -13.52 -8.74 -3.51
N THR A 115 -13.55 -8.01 -4.63
CA THR A 115 -12.40 -7.86 -5.52
C THR A 115 -11.26 -7.10 -4.84
N LEU A 116 -11.56 -6.04 -4.10
CA LEU A 116 -10.58 -5.29 -3.31
C LEU A 116 -9.96 -6.18 -2.22
N MET A 117 -10.79 -6.91 -1.47
CA MET A 117 -10.29 -7.83 -0.43
C MET A 117 -9.39 -8.93 -1.01
N ARG A 118 -9.76 -9.51 -2.16
CA ARG A 118 -8.93 -10.49 -2.87
C ARG A 118 -7.62 -9.89 -3.38
N ALA A 119 -7.65 -8.66 -3.88
CA ALA A 119 -6.45 -7.98 -4.37
C ALA A 119 -5.44 -7.73 -3.25
N ILE A 120 -5.90 -7.35 -2.05
CA ILE A 120 -5.06 -7.22 -0.85
C ILE A 120 -4.44 -8.56 -0.44
N ALA A 121 -5.22 -9.64 -0.52
CA ALA A 121 -4.78 -10.96 -0.07
C ALA A 121 -3.82 -11.68 -1.03
N ASN A 122 -3.87 -11.31 -2.31
CA ASN A 122 -3.07 -11.89 -3.39
C ASN A 122 -1.91 -11.00 -3.82
N ASP A 123 -1.56 -9.98 -3.02
CA ASP A 123 -0.46 -9.04 -3.30
C ASP A 123 -0.59 -8.34 -4.66
N GLN A 124 -1.83 -8.04 -5.09
CA GLN A 124 -2.13 -7.41 -6.39
C GLN A 124 -2.34 -5.90 -6.28
N LEU A 125 -2.10 -5.33 -5.11
CA LEU A 125 -2.33 -3.93 -4.81
C LEU A 125 -0.98 -3.19 -4.81
N GLU A 126 -0.85 -2.21 -5.70
CA GLU A 126 0.38 -1.43 -5.83
C GLU A 126 0.66 -0.62 -4.55
N GLY A 127 1.91 -0.65 -4.09
CA GLY A 127 2.35 0.04 -2.87
C GLY A 127 1.88 -0.59 -1.55
N PHE A 128 1.11 -1.68 -1.58
CA PHE A 128 0.76 -2.42 -0.37
C PHE A 128 1.96 -3.25 0.13
N PRO A 129 2.23 -3.30 1.44
CA PRO A 129 3.41 -4.01 1.95
C PRO A 129 3.37 -5.49 1.60
N PRO A 130 4.53 -6.09 1.27
CA PRO A 130 4.60 -7.50 0.92
C PRO A 130 4.30 -8.40 2.14
N PRO A 131 3.98 -9.69 1.93
CA PRO A 131 3.68 -10.64 3.01
C PRO A 131 4.81 -10.83 4.03
N THR A 132 6.04 -10.46 3.69
CA THR A 132 7.20 -10.48 4.59
C THR A 132 7.13 -9.41 5.67
N GLU A 133 6.42 -8.31 5.41
CA GLU A 133 6.25 -7.18 6.32
C GLU A 133 4.85 -7.20 6.94
N LEU A 134 3.81 -7.43 6.12
CA LEU A 134 2.43 -7.46 6.56
C LEU A 134 1.73 -8.74 6.08
N LYS A 135 1.52 -9.68 7.01
CA LYS A 135 0.82 -10.93 6.69
C LYS A 135 -0.70 -10.71 6.64
N THR A 136 -1.27 -10.84 5.44
CA THR A 136 -2.73 -10.81 5.22
C THR A 136 -3.30 -12.22 5.11
N VAL A 137 -4.51 -12.41 5.64
CA VAL A 137 -5.26 -13.67 5.52
C VAL A 137 -6.67 -13.33 5.04
N TYR A 138 -7.06 -13.90 3.90
CA TYR A 138 -8.40 -13.78 3.36
C TYR A 138 -9.20 -15.02 3.72
N VAL A 139 -10.36 -14.80 4.34
CA VAL A 139 -11.27 -15.87 4.71
C VAL A 139 -12.26 -16.04 3.56
N GLU A 140 -12.15 -17.17 2.87
CA GLU A 140 -13.05 -17.53 1.77
C GLU A 140 -14.26 -18.32 2.29
N HIS A 141 -15.37 -18.24 1.56
CA HIS A 141 -16.58 -19.02 1.83
C HIS A 141 -16.63 -20.34 1.07
N ASP A 142 -15.74 -20.55 0.09
CA ASP A 142 -15.75 -21.74 -0.76
C ASP A 142 -14.83 -22.82 -0.17
N ILE A 143 -15.38 -24.01 0.04
CA ILE A 143 -14.63 -25.20 0.44
C ILE A 143 -14.33 -26.01 -0.82
N ASP A 144 -13.05 -26.31 -1.05
CA ASP A 144 -12.63 -27.18 -2.15
C ASP A 144 -13.36 -28.54 -2.09
N ALA A 145 -13.94 -28.95 -3.22
CA ALA A 145 -14.68 -30.21 -3.32
C ALA A 145 -13.86 -31.43 -2.89
N GLU A 146 -12.54 -31.40 -3.15
CA GLU A 146 -11.61 -32.48 -2.79
C GLU A 146 -11.31 -32.55 -1.29
N LYS A 147 -11.62 -31.49 -0.53
CA LYS A 147 -11.30 -31.38 0.91
C LYS A 147 -12.51 -31.62 1.81
N GLN A 148 -13.69 -31.87 1.25
CA GLN A 148 -14.98 -31.94 1.96
C GLN A 148 -15.06 -33.04 3.02
N ASP A 149 -14.31 -34.13 2.83
CA ASP A 149 -14.31 -35.29 3.73
C ASP A 149 -13.26 -35.18 4.84
N PHE A 150 -12.36 -34.18 4.81
CA PHE A 150 -11.34 -34.03 5.85
C PHE A 150 -11.96 -33.58 7.16
N GLY A 151 -11.47 -34.16 8.26
CA GLY A 151 -11.70 -33.62 9.60
C GLY A 151 -11.10 -32.23 9.73
N VAL A 152 -11.62 -31.41 10.64
CA VAL A 152 -11.18 -30.01 10.82
C VAL A 152 -9.68 -29.88 11.05
N LEU A 153 -9.10 -30.77 11.86
CA LEU A 153 -7.65 -30.76 12.12
C LEU A 153 -6.85 -31.12 10.86
N GLU A 154 -7.28 -32.14 10.12
CA GLU A 154 -6.61 -32.57 8.89
C GLU A 154 -6.71 -31.50 7.80
N TYR A 155 -7.86 -30.87 7.66
CA TYR A 155 -8.08 -29.75 6.74
C TYR A 155 -7.12 -28.60 7.05
N THR A 156 -7.01 -28.22 8.33
CA THR A 156 -6.15 -27.13 8.79
C THR A 156 -4.68 -27.42 8.49
N LEU A 157 -4.22 -28.65 8.72
CA LEU A 157 -2.82 -29.04 8.48
C LEU A 157 -2.48 -29.17 6.99
N LYS A 158 -3.48 -29.33 6.11
CA LYS A 158 -3.31 -29.35 4.65
C LYS A 158 -3.24 -27.95 4.04
N GLU A 159 -3.45 -26.89 4.81
CA GLU A 159 -3.29 -25.53 4.33
C GLU A 159 -1.81 -25.24 4.00
N PRO A 160 -1.46 -24.87 2.76
CA PRO A 160 -0.06 -24.62 2.38
C PRO A 160 0.63 -23.59 3.27
N LYS A 161 -0.12 -22.59 3.77
CA LYS A 161 0.40 -21.54 4.67
C LYS A 161 0.74 -22.07 6.08
N LEU A 162 0.36 -23.30 6.41
CA LEU A 162 0.61 -23.97 7.69
C LEU A 162 1.51 -25.21 7.54
N GLU A 163 2.16 -25.39 6.38
CA GLU A 163 3.08 -26.49 6.16
C GLU A 163 4.19 -26.52 7.23
N GLY A 164 4.41 -27.69 7.83
CA GLY A 164 5.40 -27.88 8.90
C GLY A 164 4.92 -27.47 10.31
N MET A 165 3.66 -27.05 10.48
CA MET A 165 3.07 -26.81 11.80
C MET A 165 2.96 -28.12 12.60
N ASP A 166 3.31 -28.07 13.89
CA ASP A 166 3.12 -29.21 14.80
C ASP A 166 1.62 -29.51 14.98
N PRO A 167 1.14 -30.73 14.65
CA PRO A 167 -0.25 -31.12 14.82
C PRO A 167 -0.80 -30.87 16.21
N LYS A 168 0.01 -31.08 17.26
CA LYS A 168 -0.43 -30.86 18.65
C LYS A 168 -0.69 -29.39 18.94
N LYS A 169 0.14 -28.51 18.37
CA LYS A 169 -0.02 -27.06 18.51
C LYS A 169 -1.25 -26.57 17.73
N ALA A 170 -1.50 -27.13 16.55
CA ALA A 170 -2.71 -26.82 15.78
C ALA A 170 -3.97 -27.22 16.55
N GLU A 171 -3.96 -28.41 17.15
CA GLU A 171 -5.05 -28.90 17.99
C GLU A 171 -5.29 -28.01 19.22
N GLU A 172 -4.23 -27.61 19.93
CA GLU A 172 -4.32 -26.70 21.08
C GLU A 172 -4.95 -25.36 20.71
N ILE A 173 -4.57 -24.78 19.55
CA ILE A 173 -5.14 -23.53 19.05
C ILE A 173 -6.61 -23.72 18.68
N LEU A 174 -6.97 -24.80 17.98
CA LEU A 174 -8.35 -25.09 17.63
C LEU A 174 -9.23 -25.26 18.88
N ARG A 175 -8.72 -25.91 19.92
CA ARG A 175 -9.41 -26.00 21.23
C ARG A 175 -9.56 -24.64 21.89
N SER A 176 -8.56 -23.77 21.80
CA SER A 176 -8.62 -22.42 22.38
C SER A 176 -9.71 -21.54 21.77
N VAL A 177 -10.10 -21.80 20.51
CA VAL A 177 -11.19 -21.08 19.83
C VAL A 177 -12.54 -21.82 19.90
N GLY A 178 -12.61 -22.96 20.61
CA GLY A 178 -13.87 -23.64 20.93
C GLY A 178 -14.16 -24.94 20.17
N PHE A 179 -13.20 -25.51 19.43
CA PHE A 179 -13.38 -26.83 18.82
C PHE A 179 -13.12 -27.95 19.84
N ASP A 180 -14.14 -28.76 20.12
CA ASP A 180 -14.04 -29.96 20.96
C ASP A 180 -13.59 -31.20 20.17
N ASP A 181 -13.44 -32.34 20.87
CA ASP A 181 -13.00 -33.60 20.25
C ASP A 181 -13.94 -34.08 19.13
N GLU A 182 -15.23 -33.76 19.25
CA GLU A 182 -16.23 -34.16 18.28
C GLU A 182 -16.09 -33.31 17.01
N LEU A 183 -15.99 -31.99 17.16
CA LEU A 183 -15.85 -31.04 16.06
C LEU A 183 -14.51 -31.18 15.34
N LEU A 184 -13.43 -31.49 16.05
CA LEU A 184 -12.10 -31.67 15.45
C LEU A 184 -12.06 -32.82 14.44
N ASN A 185 -12.83 -33.89 14.71
CA ASN A 185 -12.90 -35.09 13.88
C ASN A 185 -14.07 -35.06 12.90
N LYS A 186 -14.99 -34.10 13.04
CA LYS A 186 -16.13 -33.94 12.14
C LYS A 186 -15.66 -33.45 10.77
N PRO A 187 -16.25 -33.94 9.66
CA PRO A 187 -16.00 -33.37 8.34
C PRO A 187 -16.31 -31.88 8.32
N ILE A 188 -15.48 -31.09 7.63
CA ILE A 188 -15.66 -29.62 7.53
C ILE A 188 -17.02 -29.21 6.96
N THR A 189 -17.62 -30.05 6.11
CA THR A 189 -18.99 -29.85 5.57
C THR A 189 -20.08 -29.95 6.63
N GLY A 190 -19.79 -30.57 7.77
CA GLY A 190 -20.68 -30.69 8.91
C GLY A 190 -20.62 -29.51 9.88
N LEU A 191 -19.77 -28.51 9.62
CA LEU A 191 -19.73 -27.27 10.39
C LEU A 191 -20.87 -26.34 9.95
N SER A 192 -21.50 -25.66 10.91
CA SER A 192 -22.49 -24.62 10.61
C SER A 192 -21.78 -23.38 10.07
N GLY A 193 -22.29 -22.84 8.96
CA GLY A 193 -21.89 -21.53 8.42
C GLY A 193 -22.51 -20.36 9.16
#